data_AF-A0A356T3F1-F1
#
_entry.id   AF-A0A356T3F1-F1
#
_cell.length_a   1.000
_cell.length_b   1.000
_cell.length_c   1.000
_cell.angle_alpha   90.00
_cell.angle_beta   90.00
_cell.angle_gamma   90.00
#
_symmetry.space_group_name_H-M   'P 1'
#
loop_
_entity.id
_entity.type
_entity.pdbx_description
1 polymer ?
#
loop_
_entity_poly.entity_id
_entity_poly.type
_entity_poly.pdbx_seq_one_letter_code
_entity_poly.pdbx_strand_id
1 'polypeptide(L)'
;MRWILLATVASAALAGGCAIDHALLPSDAGHDAGPNADTDGDGIRDEDEGAFEQRDSDGDGTPDYLDLDSDDDGIPDAREAGDANPATPPRDSDRDGAPDFIDLDSDDNGLPDHVEGEGDFDLDGIPNYADLDDDADLVPDRLELDGVLDPPIDSDGDGRPNFRDPDSDNDRILDGDEYGADTDRDSLDDIEDLDSDGDGIPDAREAGDDDVFSPPFDTDGDGIPDFRDLDSDADGLSDRAEVEGGTSPTRSDTDGDGVSDLIERAAGTDPNDPRVSPLTRGDFVFVVDYRMPPDPPVDTLEFRTSIQFADIYF
;
A
#
# COMPACT_ATOMS: atom_id res chain seq x y z
N MET A 1 11.61 -54.59 5.81
CA MET A 1 11.38 -56.05 5.96
C MET A 1 9.90 -56.31 5.82
N ARG A 2 9.54 -57.39 5.11
CA ARG A 2 8.20 -57.80 4.60
C ARG A 2 7.78 -57.13 3.28
N TRP A 3 7.17 -57.80 2.31
CA TRP A 3 7.28 -59.14 1.70
C TRP A 3 6.57 -58.99 0.35
N ILE A 4 7.18 -59.46 -0.74
CA ILE A 4 6.56 -59.58 -2.08
C ILE A 4 5.66 -60.82 -2.10
N LEU A 5 4.47 -60.73 -2.70
CA LEU A 5 3.73 -61.89 -3.18
C LEU A 5 3.30 -61.67 -4.64
N LEU A 6 3.93 -62.43 -5.54
CA LEU A 6 3.51 -62.61 -6.93
C LEU A 6 2.52 -63.78 -7.00
N ALA A 7 1.45 -63.64 -7.79
CA ALA A 7 0.73 -64.78 -8.36
C ALA A 7 0.21 -64.44 -9.76
N THR A 8 0.82 -65.07 -10.77
CA THR A 8 0.36 -65.15 -12.16
C THR A 8 -0.58 -66.33 -12.36
N VAL A 9 -1.66 -66.15 -13.13
CA VAL A 9 -2.34 -67.25 -13.85
C VAL A 9 -2.68 -66.77 -15.26
N ALA A 10 -2.36 -67.62 -16.24
CA ALA A 10 -2.46 -67.36 -17.67
C ALA A 10 -3.65 -68.07 -18.33
N SER A 11 -4.02 -67.54 -19.51
CA SER A 11 -4.71 -68.16 -20.65
C SER A 11 -6.24 -68.34 -20.56
N ALA A 12 -6.98 -67.79 -21.54
CA ALA A 12 -7.13 -68.32 -22.90
C ALA A 12 -8.01 -67.39 -23.76
N ALA A 13 -7.67 -67.26 -25.05
CA ALA A 13 -8.49 -66.62 -26.08
C ALA A 13 -9.35 -67.66 -26.82
N LEU A 14 -10.57 -67.29 -27.23
CA LEU A 14 -11.16 -67.68 -28.53
C LEU A 14 -12.46 -66.91 -28.84
N ALA A 15 -12.61 -66.64 -30.14
CA ALA A 15 -13.50 -65.69 -30.78
C ALA A 15 -14.97 -66.10 -30.89
N GLY A 16 -15.84 -65.11 -31.12
CA GLY A 16 -17.20 -65.29 -31.62
C GLY A 16 -17.87 -63.95 -31.90
N GLY A 17 -17.94 -63.55 -33.17
CA GLY A 17 -18.57 -62.30 -33.58
C GLY A 17 -20.09 -62.39 -33.68
N CYS A 18 -20.76 -61.25 -33.52
CA CYS A 18 -21.96 -60.89 -34.26
C CYS A 18 -22.15 -59.37 -34.19
N ALA A 19 -22.12 -58.73 -35.35
CA ALA A 19 -22.49 -57.33 -35.51
C ALA A 19 -24.01 -57.19 -35.33
N ILE A 20 -24.41 -56.22 -34.52
CA ILE A 20 -25.70 -55.54 -34.68
C ILE A 20 -25.40 -54.05 -34.74
N ASP A 21 -25.71 -53.50 -35.90
CA ASP A 21 -25.62 -52.11 -36.28
C ASP A 21 -26.79 -51.36 -35.61
N HIS A 22 -26.52 -50.41 -34.71
CA HIS A 22 -27.54 -49.48 -34.22
C HIS A 22 -26.89 -48.18 -33.70
N ALA A 23 -27.13 -47.11 -34.47
CA ALA A 23 -27.17 -45.71 -34.10
C ALA A 23 -25.86 -45.03 -33.65
N LEU A 24 -25.39 -44.14 -34.54
CA LEU A 24 -24.47 -43.03 -34.28
C LEU A 24 -25.00 -42.15 -33.14
N LEU A 25 -24.30 -42.12 -32.01
CA LEU A 25 -24.25 -40.99 -31.09
C LEU A 25 -22.89 -40.30 -31.33
N PRO A 26 -22.82 -38.95 -31.39
CA PRO A 26 -21.54 -38.27 -31.38
C PRO A 26 -21.05 -38.25 -29.94
N SER A 27 -20.16 -39.17 -29.57
CA SER A 27 -19.44 -39.10 -28.31
C SER A 27 -17.95 -39.27 -28.61
N ASP A 28 -17.35 -38.16 -29.02
CA ASP A 28 -15.90 -38.00 -28.98
C ASP A 28 -15.59 -36.52 -28.69
N ALA A 29 -16.20 -36.02 -27.60
CA ALA A 29 -15.53 -35.02 -26.77
C ALA A 29 -14.49 -35.82 -25.99
N GLY A 30 -13.21 -35.58 -26.31
CA GLY A 30 -12.10 -36.29 -25.71
C GLY A 30 -12.18 -36.13 -24.21
N HIS A 31 -12.55 -37.20 -23.52
CA HIS A 31 -12.44 -37.26 -22.07
C HIS A 31 -10.96 -37.17 -21.75
N ASP A 32 -10.53 -36.03 -21.24
CA ASP A 32 -9.24 -35.91 -20.57
C ASP A 32 -9.31 -36.69 -19.26
N ALA A 33 -9.33 -38.03 -19.33
CA ALA A 33 -9.39 -38.90 -18.15
C ALA A 33 -8.02 -38.98 -17.43
N GLY A 34 -7.20 -37.94 -17.56
CA GLY A 34 -5.90 -37.79 -16.90
C GLY A 34 -6.03 -37.27 -15.47
N PRO A 35 -4.91 -37.14 -14.75
CA PRO A 35 -4.87 -36.48 -13.43
C PRO A 35 -5.12 -34.96 -13.48
N ASN A 36 -5.21 -34.40 -14.68
CA ASN A 36 -5.55 -33.01 -14.94
C ASN A 36 -6.79 -32.98 -15.84
N ALA A 37 -7.79 -33.79 -15.50
CA ALA A 37 -9.08 -33.73 -16.16
C ALA A 37 -9.68 -32.35 -15.93
N ASP A 38 -10.16 -31.75 -17.01
CA ASP A 38 -10.73 -30.42 -17.11
C ASP A 38 -11.82 -30.57 -18.18
N THR A 39 -13.07 -30.70 -17.75
CA THR A 39 -14.17 -31.20 -18.59
C THR A 39 -14.82 -30.10 -19.42
N ASP A 40 -14.97 -28.90 -18.88
CA ASP A 40 -15.51 -27.71 -19.54
C ASP A 40 -14.43 -26.88 -20.24
N GLY A 41 -13.16 -27.08 -19.91
CA GLY A 41 -12.02 -26.45 -20.57
C GLY A 41 -11.76 -25.02 -20.11
N ASP A 42 -12.14 -24.69 -18.88
CA ASP A 42 -11.99 -23.37 -18.27
C ASP A 42 -10.54 -23.14 -17.74
N GLY A 43 -9.77 -24.21 -17.54
CA GLY A 43 -8.42 -24.17 -17.02
C GLY A 43 -8.29 -24.58 -15.56
N ILE A 44 -9.39 -24.97 -14.91
CA ILE A 44 -9.45 -25.57 -13.60
C ILE A 44 -9.57 -27.10 -13.76
N ARG A 45 -9.20 -27.87 -12.73
CA ARG A 45 -9.37 -29.33 -12.76
C ARG A 45 -10.69 -29.71 -12.13
N ASP A 46 -11.32 -30.72 -12.71
CA ASP A 46 -12.51 -31.38 -12.17
C ASP A 46 -12.36 -31.72 -10.67
N GLU A 47 -11.14 -32.09 -10.23
CA GLU A 47 -10.88 -32.41 -8.82
C GLU A 47 -10.85 -31.20 -7.88
N ASP A 48 -10.37 -30.06 -8.36
CA ASP A 48 -10.32 -28.79 -7.61
C ASP A 48 -11.72 -28.13 -7.56
N GLU A 49 -12.56 -28.42 -8.56
CA GLU A 49 -13.99 -28.05 -8.64
C GLU A 49 -14.91 -29.00 -7.85
N GLY A 50 -14.37 -30.02 -7.19
CA GLY A 50 -15.15 -30.92 -6.35
C GLY A 50 -16.06 -31.88 -7.15
N ALA A 51 -15.62 -32.35 -8.33
CA ALA A 51 -16.38 -33.30 -9.14
C ALA A 51 -16.74 -34.61 -8.41
N PHE A 52 -15.96 -35.05 -7.41
CA PHE A 52 -16.31 -36.24 -6.64
C PHE A 52 -17.53 -36.01 -5.72
N GLU A 53 -17.63 -34.79 -5.19
CA GLU A 53 -18.68 -34.32 -4.32
C GLU A 53 -19.92 -33.87 -5.11
N GLN A 54 -19.78 -33.60 -6.42
CA GLN A 54 -20.77 -32.89 -7.23
C GLN A 54 -21.11 -31.56 -6.57
N ARG A 55 -20.07 -30.77 -6.26
CA ARG A 55 -20.24 -29.38 -5.78
C ARG A 55 -21.01 -28.58 -6.84
N ASP A 56 -21.83 -27.66 -6.35
CA ASP A 56 -22.83 -26.86 -7.08
C ASP A 56 -22.96 -25.60 -6.23
N SER A 57 -22.06 -24.65 -6.46
CA SER A 57 -21.77 -23.53 -5.56
C SER A 57 -22.86 -22.45 -5.61
N ASP A 58 -23.37 -22.13 -6.79
CA ASP A 58 -24.51 -21.23 -7.01
C ASP A 58 -25.90 -21.88 -6.77
N GLY A 59 -25.99 -23.22 -6.85
CA GLY A 59 -27.22 -23.98 -6.70
C GLY A 59 -28.14 -23.95 -7.92
N ASP A 60 -27.64 -23.66 -9.12
CA ASP A 60 -28.42 -23.65 -10.36
C ASP A 60 -28.76 -25.08 -10.87
N GLY A 61 -28.03 -26.08 -10.36
CA GLY A 61 -28.18 -27.50 -10.68
C GLY A 61 -27.16 -28.04 -11.69
N THR A 62 -26.21 -27.23 -12.13
CA THR A 62 -25.00 -27.56 -12.87
C THR A 62 -23.87 -27.70 -11.85
N PRO A 63 -23.23 -28.88 -11.74
CA PRO A 63 -22.08 -28.99 -10.85
C PRO A 63 -20.89 -28.17 -11.36
N ASP A 64 -20.11 -27.56 -10.46
CA ASP A 64 -19.01 -26.63 -10.75
C ASP A 64 -18.09 -27.10 -11.90
N TYR A 65 -17.63 -28.37 -11.89
CA TYR A 65 -16.77 -28.96 -12.95
C TYR A 65 -17.39 -29.08 -14.37
N LEU A 66 -18.61 -28.55 -14.54
CA LEU A 66 -19.33 -28.44 -15.81
C LEU A 66 -19.93 -27.04 -16.00
N ASP A 67 -19.81 -26.18 -15.01
CA ASP A 67 -20.21 -24.79 -15.07
C ASP A 67 -19.09 -23.94 -15.67
N LEU A 68 -19.36 -22.70 -16.06
CA LEU A 68 -18.35 -21.78 -16.58
C LEU A 68 -18.30 -20.48 -15.77
N ASP A 69 -19.08 -20.41 -14.69
CA ASP A 69 -19.39 -19.27 -13.82
C ASP A 69 -20.03 -19.88 -12.55
N SER A 70 -19.19 -20.52 -11.73
CA SER A 70 -19.61 -21.46 -10.69
C SER A 70 -20.30 -20.81 -9.48
N ASP A 71 -20.14 -19.50 -9.28
CA ASP A 71 -20.82 -18.69 -8.27
C ASP A 71 -21.87 -17.72 -8.85
N ASP A 72 -22.02 -17.67 -10.18
CA ASP A 72 -23.07 -16.99 -10.93
C ASP A 72 -22.99 -15.45 -10.74
N ASP A 73 -21.78 -14.93 -10.52
CA ASP A 73 -21.49 -13.52 -10.28
C ASP A 73 -21.29 -12.74 -11.60
N GLY A 74 -21.02 -13.47 -12.70
CA GLY A 74 -20.85 -12.95 -14.05
C GLY A 74 -19.39 -12.83 -14.52
N ILE A 75 -18.42 -13.19 -13.69
CA ILE A 75 -17.02 -13.42 -14.03
C ILE A 75 -16.86 -14.92 -14.34
N PRO A 76 -16.28 -15.29 -15.49
CA PRO A 76 -16.16 -16.71 -15.82
C PRO A 76 -15.00 -17.37 -15.06
N ASP A 77 -15.20 -18.60 -14.57
CA ASP A 77 -14.22 -19.43 -13.83
C ASP A 77 -12.81 -19.43 -14.46
N ALA A 78 -12.73 -19.43 -15.80
CA ALA A 78 -11.48 -19.35 -16.54
C ALA A 78 -10.65 -18.06 -16.32
N ARG A 79 -11.25 -17.00 -15.76
CA ARG A 79 -10.60 -15.76 -15.35
C ARG A 79 -10.12 -15.87 -13.91
N GLU A 80 -10.99 -16.34 -13.03
CA GLU A 80 -10.69 -16.55 -11.61
C GLU A 80 -9.70 -17.69 -11.36
N ALA A 81 -9.56 -18.62 -12.28
CA ALA A 81 -8.52 -19.66 -12.26
C ALA A 81 -7.09 -19.08 -12.10
N GLY A 82 -6.88 -17.81 -12.49
CA GLY A 82 -5.61 -17.09 -12.41
C GLY A 82 -4.63 -17.42 -13.54
N ASP A 83 -4.68 -18.64 -14.10
CA ASP A 83 -4.05 -18.97 -15.37
C ASP A 83 -4.75 -20.14 -16.09
N ALA A 84 -4.39 -20.42 -17.34
CA ALA A 84 -5.03 -21.43 -18.18
C ALA A 84 -4.42 -22.85 -18.08
N ASN A 85 -3.60 -23.11 -17.06
CA ASN A 85 -2.94 -24.39 -16.88
C ASN A 85 -3.60 -25.16 -15.73
N PRO A 86 -4.43 -26.18 -15.99
CA PRO A 86 -5.08 -26.96 -14.94
C PRO A 86 -4.11 -27.68 -13.99
N ALA A 87 -2.80 -27.71 -14.26
CA ALA A 87 -1.84 -28.23 -13.28
C ALA A 87 -1.50 -27.25 -12.14
N THR A 88 -1.90 -25.98 -12.21
CA THR A 88 -1.79 -25.02 -11.10
C THR A 88 -3.04 -25.11 -10.21
N PRO A 89 -2.89 -25.03 -8.88
CA PRO A 89 -4.04 -24.81 -8.02
C PRO A 89 -4.77 -23.53 -8.44
N PRO A 90 -6.10 -23.50 -8.36
CA PRO A 90 -6.89 -22.28 -8.52
C PRO A 90 -6.36 -21.14 -7.63
N ARG A 91 -6.59 -19.91 -8.09
CA ARG A 91 -6.35 -18.71 -7.29
C ARG A 91 -7.26 -18.73 -6.04
N ASP A 92 -6.73 -18.16 -4.97
CA ASP A 92 -7.33 -18.04 -3.64
C ASP A 92 -6.68 -16.76 -3.08
N SER A 93 -7.26 -15.61 -3.48
CA SER A 93 -6.65 -14.29 -3.39
C SER A 93 -6.56 -13.81 -1.94
N ASP A 94 -7.64 -13.93 -1.17
CA ASP A 94 -7.70 -13.61 0.26
C ASP A 94 -7.11 -14.71 1.17
N ARG A 95 -6.97 -15.94 0.67
CA ARG A 95 -6.48 -17.14 1.37
C ARG A 95 -7.39 -17.64 2.48
N ASP A 96 -8.71 -17.47 2.36
CA ASP A 96 -9.67 -18.06 3.30
C ASP A 96 -9.90 -19.56 3.07
N GLY A 97 -9.53 -20.04 1.87
CA GLY A 97 -9.62 -21.42 1.42
C GLY A 97 -10.79 -21.74 0.49
N ALA A 98 -11.61 -20.75 0.13
CA ALA A 98 -12.46 -20.74 -1.04
C ALA A 98 -11.66 -20.17 -2.22
N PRO A 99 -11.47 -20.93 -3.31
CA PRO A 99 -10.90 -20.36 -4.52
C PRO A 99 -11.80 -19.29 -5.14
N ASP A 100 -11.19 -18.30 -5.79
CA ASP A 100 -11.86 -17.14 -6.39
C ASP A 100 -13.10 -17.53 -7.22
N PHE A 101 -13.02 -18.57 -8.06
CA PHE A 101 -14.14 -19.00 -8.94
C PHE A 101 -15.40 -19.52 -8.21
N ILE A 102 -15.37 -19.62 -6.88
CA ILE A 102 -16.54 -19.95 -6.06
C ILE A 102 -16.76 -18.94 -4.92
N ASP A 103 -16.02 -17.83 -4.94
CA ASP A 103 -16.08 -16.79 -3.93
C ASP A 103 -16.67 -15.51 -4.52
N LEU A 104 -17.64 -14.94 -3.81
CA LEU A 104 -18.38 -13.76 -4.28
C LEU A 104 -17.67 -12.43 -3.94
N ASP A 105 -16.55 -12.49 -3.22
CA ASP A 105 -15.72 -11.41 -2.69
C ASP A 105 -14.28 -11.95 -2.57
N SER A 106 -13.63 -12.18 -3.71
CA SER A 106 -12.38 -12.96 -3.85
C SER A 106 -11.19 -12.37 -3.08
N ASP A 107 -11.19 -11.05 -2.84
CA ASP A 107 -10.15 -10.33 -2.11
C ASP A 107 -10.58 -9.99 -0.65
N ASP A 108 -11.85 -10.30 -0.30
CA ASP A 108 -12.48 -10.17 1.01
C ASP A 108 -12.43 -8.71 1.54
N ASN A 109 -12.48 -7.73 0.62
CA ASN A 109 -12.50 -6.30 0.93
C ASN A 109 -13.90 -5.79 1.30
N GLY A 110 -14.95 -6.56 0.96
CA GLY A 110 -16.35 -6.28 1.24
C GLY A 110 -17.15 -5.77 0.04
N LEU A 111 -16.49 -5.43 -1.07
CA LEU A 111 -17.13 -5.23 -2.37
C LEU A 111 -17.25 -6.58 -3.08
N PRO A 112 -18.43 -6.93 -3.58
CA PRO A 112 -18.55 -8.16 -4.35
C PRO A 112 -17.88 -8.06 -5.72
N ASP A 113 -17.30 -9.16 -6.19
CA ASP A 113 -16.53 -9.29 -7.44
C ASP A 113 -17.24 -8.67 -8.65
N HIS A 114 -18.52 -8.99 -8.87
CA HIS A 114 -19.33 -8.40 -9.95
C HIS A 114 -19.44 -6.86 -9.92
N VAL A 115 -19.20 -6.20 -8.79
CA VAL A 115 -19.19 -4.73 -8.65
C VAL A 115 -17.85 -4.15 -9.09
N GLU A 116 -16.76 -4.84 -8.78
CA GLU A 116 -15.39 -4.43 -9.12
C GLU A 116 -15.08 -4.74 -10.58
N GLY A 117 -15.38 -5.98 -10.98
CA GLY A 117 -15.25 -6.51 -12.33
C GLY A 117 -13.82 -6.80 -12.76
N GLU A 118 -13.66 -7.26 -14.01
CA GLU A 118 -12.36 -7.61 -14.63
C GLU A 118 -11.45 -6.40 -14.95
N GLY A 119 -11.57 -5.29 -14.22
CA GLY A 119 -10.61 -4.18 -14.30
C GLY A 119 -9.20 -4.63 -13.89
N ASP A 120 -8.21 -3.78 -14.17
CA ASP A 120 -6.84 -3.93 -13.64
C ASP A 120 -6.33 -2.48 -13.53
N PHE A 121 -6.42 -1.92 -12.34
CA PHE A 121 -6.30 -0.47 -12.14
C PHE A 121 -4.82 -0.02 -12.10
N ASP A 122 -3.98 -0.74 -11.37
CA ASP A 122 -2.54 -0.49 -11.27
C ASP A 122 -1.71 -1.10 -12.43
N LEU A 123 -2.30 -2.01 -13.22
CA LEU A 123 -1.70 -2.72 -14.34
C LEU A 123 -0.61 -3.76 -13.96
N ASP A 124 -0.69 -4.34 -12.76
CA ASP A 124 0.20 -5.44 -12.35
C ASP A 124 -0.20 -6.81 -12.94
N GLY A 125 -1.43 -6.91 -13.45
CA GLY A 125 -2.02 -8.09 -14.07
C GLY A 125 -2.88 -8.96 -13.14
N ILE A 126 -3.18 -8.50 -11.93
CA ILE A 126 -4.22 -9.01 -11.06
C ILE A 126 -5.49 -8.20 -11.34
N PRO A 127 -6.64 -8.85 -11.60
CA PRO A 127 -7.88 -8.12 -11.77
C PRO A 127 -8.40 -7.54 -10.46
N ASN A 128 -9.08 -6.41 -10.51
CA ASN A 128 -9.54 -5.70 -9.31
C ASN A 128 -10.35 -6.55 -8.31
N TYR A 129 -11.24 -7.41 -8.79
CA TYR A 129 -12.01 -8.31 -7.90
C TYR A 129 -11.15 -9.26 -7.06
N ALA A 130 -9.88 -9.46 -7.43
CA ALA A 130 -8.93 -10.37 -6.82
C ALA A 130 -7.66 -9.66 -6.35
N ASP A 131 -7.59 -8.34 -6.47
CA ASP A 131 -6.45 -7.54 -6.02
C ASP A 131 -6.73 -7.00 -4.61
N LEU A 132 -5.72 -7.00 -3.74
CA LEU A 132 -5.88 -6.57 -2.35
C LEU A 132 -5.52 -5.08 -2.15
N ASP A 133 -5.03 -4.43 -3.21
CA ASP A 133 -4.43 -3.09 -3.26
C ASP A 133 -4.55 -2.57 -4.71
N ASP A 134 -5.75 -2.11 -5.08
CA ASP A 134 -6.20 -1.85 -6.45
C ASP A 134 -5.36 -0.78 -7.17
N ASP A 135 -4.79 0.18 -6.45
CA ASP A 135 -3.93 1.25 -6.98
C ASP A 135 -2.44 1.13 -6.64
N ALA A 136 -2.08 0.09 -5.89
CA ALA A 136 -0.72 -0.26 -5.50
C ALA A 136 0.02 0.85 -4.74
N ASP A 137 -0.71 1.59 -3.91
CA ASP A 137 -0.16 2.62 -3.05
C ASP A 137 0.40 2.09 -1.72
N LEU A 138 0.22 0.79 -1.45
CA LEU A 138 0.61 0.05 -0.23
C LEU A 138 -0.40 0.11 0.93
N VAL A 139 -1.57 0.71 0.72
CA VAL A 139 -2.74 0.66 1.59
C VAL A 139 -3.75 -0.33 1.00
N PRO A 140 -4.12 -1.39 1.74
CA PRO A 140 -5.09 -2.35 1.23
C PRO A 140 -6.52 -1.77 1.11
N ASP A 141 -7.24 -2.10 0.04
CA ASP A 141 -8.61 -1.65 -0.27
C ASP A 141 -9.56 -1.77 0.92
N ARG A 142 -9.49 -2.91 1.63
CA ARG A 142 -10.32 -3.18 2.81
C ARG A 142 -10.18 -2.12 3.91
N LEU A 143 -9.03 -1.45 3.99
CA LEU A 143 -8.78 -0.38 4.96
C LEU A 143 -9.34 0.96 4.45
N GLU A 144 -9.17 1.28 3.19
CA GLU A 144 -9.62 2.54 2.59
C GLU A 144 -11.13 2.58 2.39
N LEU A 145 -11.75 1.42 2.11
CA LEU A 145 -13.19 1.29 2.08
C LEU A 145 -13.82 1.62 3.44
N ASP A 146 -13.15 1.35 4.57
CA ASP A 146 -13.66 1.46 5.95
C ASP A 146 -15.10 0.92 6.13
N GLY A 147 -15.47 -0.11 5.35
CA GLY A 147 -16.82 -0.69 5.32
C GLY A 147 -17.92 0.19 4.70
N VAL A 148 -17.55 1.27 4.00
CA VAL A 148 -18.43 2.16 3.25
C VAL A 148 -18.40 1.78 1.77
N LEU A 149 -19.44 1.07 1.32
CA LEU A 149 -19.47 0.44 0.00
C LEU A 149 -20.36 1.14 -1.05
N ASP A 150 -21.29 2.01 -0.65
CA ASP A 150 -22.25 2.65 -1.56
C ASP A 150 -22.68 4.08 -1.14
N PRO A 151 -22.14 5.13 -1.80
CA PRO A 151 -20.93 5.07 -2.62
C PRO A 151 -19.70 4.82 -1.73
N PRO A 152 -18.62 4.25 -2.29
CA PRO A 152 -17.29 4.28 -1.66
C PRO A 152 -16.84 5.71 -1.32
N ILE A 153 -15.86 5.81 -0.42
CA ILE A 153 -15.23 7.08 -0.04
C ILE A 153 -14.44 7.60 -1.24
N ASP A 154 -14.53 8.92 -1.47
CA ASP A 154 -13.90 9.71 -2.55
C ASP A 154 -13.61 11.07 -1.90
N SER A 155 -12.44 11.15 -1.28
CA SER A 155 -12.11 12.19 -0.31
C SER A 155 -11.85 13.55 -0.96
N ASP A 156 -11.14 13.56 -2.08
CA ASP A 156 -10.85 14.77 -2.84
C ASP A 156 -11.97 15.18 -3.82
N GLY A 157 -12.88 14.24 -4.15
CA GLY A 157 -14.01 14.46 -5.04
C GLY A 157 -13.65 14.48 -6.54
N ASP A 158 -12.54 13.87 -6.96
CA ASP A 158 -12.16 13.78 -8.38
C ASP A 158 -12.99 12.73 -9.16
N GLY A 159 -13.67 11.85 -8.43
CA GLY A 159 -14.50 10.77 -8.94
C GLY A 159 -13.83 9.40 -8.99
N ARG A 160 -12.61 9.28 -8.45
CA ARG A 160 -11.97 8.03 -8.06
C ARG A 160 -12.20 7.78 -6.57
N PRO A 161 -12.73 6.62 -6.20
CA PRO A 161 -12.73 6.22 -4.80
C PRO A 161 -11.32 6.07 -4.26
N ASN A 162 -11.14 6.24 -2.95
CA ASN A 162 -9.84 6.16 -2.26
C ASN A 162 -9.09 4.87 -2.59
N PHE A 163 -9.73 3.68 -2.46
CA PHE A 163 -9.12 2.38 -2.84
C PHE A 163 -8.70 2.22 -4.31
N ARG A 164 -8.88 3.26 -5.12
CA ARG A 164 -8.52 3.37 -6.54
C ARG A 164 -7.96 4.77 -6.81
N ASP A 165 -7.36 5.39 -5.82
CA ASP A 165 -6.69 6.67 -5.93
C ASP A 165 -5.46 6.69 -5.01
N PRO A 166 -4.24 6.58 -5.57
CA PRO A 166 -3.02 6.43 -4.77
C PRO A 166 -2.60 7.71 -4.00
N ASP A 167 -3.44 8.76 -4.01
CA ASP A 167 -3.25 10.09 -3.41
C ASP A 167 -4.65 10.65 -3.08
N SER A 168 -5.28 10.08 -2.04
CA SER A 168 -6.71 10.22 -1.71
C SER A 168 -7.14 11.66 -1.42
N ASP A 169 -6.25 12.52 -0.94
CA ASP A 169 -6.53 13.92 -0.64
C ASP A 169 -5.89 14.91 -1.64
N ASN A 170 -5.15 14.36 -2.62
CA ASN A 170 -4.59 15.03 -3.78
C ASN A 170 -3.53 16.08 -3.42
N ASP A 171 -2.75 15.76 -2.40
CA ASP A 171 -1.72 16.61 -1.84
C ASP A 171 -0.35 16.38 -2.51
N ARG A 172 -0.15 15.27 -3.24
CA ARG A 172 1.10 14.80 -3.90
C ARG A 172 1.93 13.81 -3.09
N ILE A 173 1.43 13.31 -1.97
CA ILE A 173 2.05 12.26 -1.18
C ILE A 173 1.26 10.96 -1.44
N LEU A 174 1.96 9.83 -1.43
CA LEU A 174 1.34 8.53 -1.63
C LEU A 174 0.65 8.12 -0.33
N ASP A 175 -0.59 7.63 -0.36
CA ASP A 175 -1.32 7.26 0.87
C ASP A 175 -0.52 6.23 1.70
N GLY A 176 0.20 5.31 1.06
CA GLY A 176 1.05 4.34 1.77
C GLY A 176 2.25 4.95 2.50
N ASP A 177 2.71 6.14 2.12
CA ASP A 177 3.70 6.93 2.86
C ASP A 177 3.05 7.69 4.03
N GLU A 178 1.73 7.84 4.05
CA GLU A 178 0.94 8.57 5.04
C GLU A 178 0.21 7.65 6.03
N TYR A 179 -0.07 6.41 5.63
CA TYR A 179 -0.96 5.52 6.33
C TYR A 179 -0.62 5.28 7.81
N GLY A 180 -1.64 5.36 8.65
CA GLY A 180 -1.59 4.96 10.06
C GLY A 180 -0.98 5.99 11.02
N ALA A 181 -0.89 7.25 10.59
CA ALA A 181 -0.49 8.38 11.41
C ALA A 181 -1.59 9.45 11.50
N ASP A 182 -1.49 10.25 12.56
CA ASP A 182 -2.25 11.46 12.85
C ASP A 182 -1.22 12.33 13.59
N THR A 183 -0.41 13.03 12.79
CA THR A 183 0.86 13.61 13.21
C THR A 183 0.65 14.77 14.19
N ASP A 184 -0.29 15.67 13.91
CA ASP A 184 -0.61 16.81 14.76
C ASP A 184 -1.67 16.52 15.86
N ARG A 185 -2.39 15.39 15.75
CA ARG A 185 -3.46 14.94 16.67
C ARG A 185 -4.74 15.75 16.60
N ASP A 186 -5.11 16.25 15.42
CA ASP A 186 -6.36 16.97 15.21
C ASP A 186 -7.58 16.06 14.95
N SER A 187 -7.35 14.75 14.80
CA SER A 187 -8.33 13.69 14.50
C SER A 187 -8.66 13.49 13.01
N LEU A 188 -7.88 14.07 12.12
CA LEU A 188 -7.72 13.61 10.74
C LEU A 188 -6.49 12.71 10.69
N ASP A 189 -6.58 11.60 9.95
CA ASP A 189 -5.40 10.77 9.69
C ASP A 189 -4.62 11.44 8.55
N ASP A 190 -3.29 11.32 8.53
CA ASP A 190 -2.42 12.04 7.59
C ASP A 190 -2.84 11.84 6.12
N ILE A 191 -3.32 10.64 5.74
CA ILE A 191 -3.89 10.29 4.41
C ILE A 191 -5.06 11.18 3.94
N GLU A 192 -5.58 12.03 4.82
CA GLU A 192 -6.76 12.88 4.63
C GLU A 192 -6.53 14.32 5.14
N ASP A 193 -5.29 14.65 5.53
CA ASP A 193 -4.91 15.92 6.11
C ASP A 193 -3.92 16.67 5.24
N LEU A 194 -4.28 17.89 4.83
CA LEU A 194 -3.50 18.70 3.89
C LEU A 194 -2.38 19.53 4.56
N ASP A 195 -2.15 19.32 5.87
CA ASP A 195 -1.19 20.02 6.76
C ASP A 195 -0.92 19.10 7.97
N SER A 196 -0.36 17.91 7.72
CA SER A 196 -0.26 16.77 8.65
C SER A 196 0.44 17.08 9.98
N ASP A 197 1.44 17.95 9.99
CA ASP A 197 2.12 18.39 11.22
C ASP A 197 1.54 19.70 11.83
N GLY A 198 0.59 20.29 11.10
CA GLY A 198 -0.17 21.48 11.43
C GLY A 198 0.64 22.76 11.45
N ASP A 199 1.88 22.79 10.95
CA ASP A 199 2.76 23.93 11.10
C ASP A 199 2.28 25.16 10.28
N GLY A 200 1.38 24.95 9.30
CA GLY A 200 0.80 25.94 8.42
C GLY A 200 1.40 25.97 7.01
N ILE A 201 2.28 25.04 6.68
CA ILE A 201 2.76 24.68 5.36
C ILE A 201 1.91 23.49 4.89
N PRO A 202 1.29 23.58 3.70
CA PRO A 202 0.57 22.42 3.21
C PRO A 202 1.54 21.32 2.79
N ASP A 203 1.23 20.08 3.12
CA ASP A 203 1.96 18.85 2.79
C ASP A 203 2.34 18.79 1.30
N ALA A 204 1.42 19.26 0.48
CA ALA A 204 1.60 19.45 -0.95
C ALA A 204 2.77 20.35 -1.41
N ARG A 205 3.34 21.16 -0.51
CA ARG A 205 4.58 21.92 -0.72
C ARG A 205 5.79 21.17 -0.21
N GLU A 206 5.61 20.34 0.80
CA GLU A 206 6.64 19.57 1.51
C GLU A 206 6.91 18.22 0.85
N ALA A 207 5.98 17.71 0.03
CA ALA A 207 6.20 16.58 -0.88
C ALA A 207 7.46 16.76 -1.75
N GLY A 208 7.83 18.01 -2.06
CA GLY A 208 9.09 18.36 -2.73
C GLY A 208 9.05 18.27 -4.26
N ASP A 209 8.17 17.45 -4.84
CA ASP A 209 7.84 17.46 -6.27
C ASP A 209 6.37 17.07 -6.55
N ASP A 210 6.02 16.80 -7.82
CA ASP A 210 4.64 16.51 -8.25
C ASP A 210 4.43 14.99 -8.55
N ASP A 211 5.45 14.16 -8.35
CA ASP A 211 5.43 12.71 -8.61
C ASP A 211 5.12 11.96 -7.31
N VAL A 212 3.86 11.57 -7.13
CA VAL A 212 3.33 10.86 -5.95
C VAL A 212 4.16 9.61 -5.61
N PHE A 213 4.69 8.92 -6.62
CA PHE A 213 5.50 7.71 -6.40
C PHE A 213 6.97 7.99 -6.03
N SER A 214 7.34 9.27 -5.89
CA SER A 214 8.65 9.66 -5.37
C SER A 214 8.63 9.64 -3.85
N PRO A 215 9.70 9.19 -3.17
CA PRO A 215 9.74 9.24 -1.72
C PRO A 215 9.58 10.68 -1.21
N PRO A 216 8.82 10.88 -0.12
CA PRO A 216 8.65 12.20 0.50
C PRO A 216 9.99 12.89 0.78
N PHE A 217 9.99 14.22 0.65
CA PHE A 217 11.19 15.02 0.88
C PHE A 217 11.55 15.03 2.38
N ASP A 218 12.84 14.93 2.68
CA ASP A 218 13.42 14.94 4.02
C ASP A 218 14.65 15.86 3.96
N THR A 219 14.46 17.10 4.41
CA THR A 219 15.41 18.20 4.23
C THR A 219 16.69 17.99 5.03
N ASP A 220 16.60 17.54 6.29
CA ASP A 220 17.75 17.38 7.17
C ASP A 220 18.34 15.95 7.17
N GLY A 221 17.59 14.97 6.66
CA GLY A 221 17.98 13.57 6.54
C GLY A 221 17.88 12.79 7.85
N ASP A 222 17.02 13.19 8.79
CA ASP A 222 16.83 12.49 10.06
C ASP A 222 15.88 11.28 9.97
N GLY A 223 15.16 11.16 8.85
CA GLY A 223 14.22 10.09 8.55
C GLY A 223 12.76 10.41 8.85
N ILE A 224 12.43 11.64 9.24
CA ILE A 224 11.08 12.19 9.28
C ILE A 224 10.93 13.10 8.04
N PRO A 225 10.01 12.80 7.12
CA PRO A 225 9.74 13.69 5.99
C PRO A 225 9.23 15.07 6.43
N ASP A 226 9.47 16.10 5.62
CA ASP A 226 9.14 17.49 5.92
C ASP A 226 7.66 17.67 6.31
N PHE A 227 6.71 17.03 5.61
CA PHE A 227 5.26 17.12 5.92
C PHE A 227 4.88 16.57 7.31
N ARG A 228 5.82 15.91 8.01
CA ARG A 228 5.66 15.37 9.36
C ARG A 228 6.68 15.93 10.36
N ASP A 229 7.60 16.76 9.90
CA ASP A 229 8.67 17.29 10.72
C ASP A 229 8.36 18.72 11.15
N LEU A 230 8.38 18.96 12.46
CA LEU A 230 8.09 20.27 13.02
C LEU A 230 9.28 21.25 12.92
N ASP A 231 10.45 20.81 12.45
CA ASP A 231 11.72 21.55 12.32
C ASP A 231 12.56 20.96 11.17
N SER A 232 12.03 21.04 9.94
CA SER A 232 12.49 20.35 8.72
C SER A 232 13.98 20.50 8.39
N ASP A 233 14.64 21.58 8.82
CA ASP A 233 16.08 21.79 8.60
C ASP A 233 16.97 21.61 9.85
N ALA A 234 16.34 21.27 10.97
CA ALA A 234 16.91 21.05 12.29
C ALA A 234 17.85 22.18 12.77
N ASP A 235 17.55 23.44 12.45
CA ASP A 235 18.27 24.58 13.01
C ASP A 235 17.86 24.91 14.46
N GLY A 236 16.76 24.31 14.92
CA GLY A 236 16.17 24.48 16.25
C GLY A 236 15.06 25.53 16.32
N LEU A 237 14.59 26.01 15.17
CA LEU A 237 13.47 26.92 15.01
C LEU A 237 12.36 26.23 14.22
N SER A 238 11.32 25.77 14.93
CA SER A 238 10.21 25.05 14.29
C SER A 238 9.63 25.76 13.06
N ASP A 239 9.19 25.00 12.08
CA ASP A 239 8.72 25.47 10.78
C ASP A 239 7.57 26.49 10.91
N ARG A 240 6.59 26.21 11.78
CA ARG A 240 5.54 27.20 12.14
C ARG A 240 6.12 28.55 12.58
N ALA A 241 7.17 28.55 13.41
CA ALA A 241 7.80 29.76 13.91
C ALA A 241 8.62 30.48 12.83
N GLU A 242 9.07 29.76 11.81
CA GLU A 242 9.73 30.27 10.62
C GLU A 242 8.74 30.93 9.67
N VAL A 243 7.62 30.25 9.38
CA VAL A 243 6.50 30.78 8.61
C VAL A 243 5.97 32.07 9.24
N GLU A 244 5.77 32.10 10.56
CA GLU A 244 5.39 33.31 11.30
C GLU A 244 6.48 34.41 11.27
N GLY A 245 7.74 33.99 11.23
CA GLY A 245 8.92 34.86 11.19
C GLY A 245 9.27 35.39 9.80
N GLY A 246 8.74 34.77 8.74
CA GLY A 246 9.13 35.00 7.36
C GLY A 246 10.55 34.49 7.04
N THR A 247 11.01 33.44 7.71
CA THR A 247 12.22 32.67 7.38
C THR A 247 11.86 31.42 6.57
N SER A 248 12.84 30.58 6.29
CA SER A 248 12.72 29.45 5.37
C SER A 248 12.76 28.13 6.15
N PRO A 249 11.63 27.42 6.29
CA PRO A 249 11.50 26.10 6.97
C PRO A 249 12.58 25.07 6.59
N THR A 250 13.03 25.13 5.34
CA THR A 250 14.00 24.16 4.79
C THR A 250 15.43 24.70 4.68
N ARG A 251 15.74 25.83 5.33
CA ARG A 251 17.08 26.45 5.26
C ARG A 251 17.46 27.17 6.55
N SER A 252 18.34 26.50 7.29
CA SER A 252 18.86 26.99 8.58
C SER A 252 19.44 28.40 8.59
N ASP A 253 19.83 28.93 7.43
CA ASP A 253 20.30 30.31 7.24
C ASP A 253 19.58 30.86 6.00
N THR A 254 18.48 31.59 6.23
CA THR A 254 17.58 32.08 5.19
C THR A 254 18.29 33.02 4.22
N ASP A 255 19.14 33.91 4.71
CA ASP A 255 19.79 34.94 3.89
C ASP A 255 21.20 34.59 3.39
N GLY A 256 21.78 33.52 3.94
CA GLY A 256 23.06 32.94 3.54
C GLY A 256 24.29 33.71 4.02
N ASP A 257 24.20 34.45 5.13
CA ASP A 257 25.32 35.22 5.68
C ASP A 257 26.28 34.42 6.60
N GLY A 258 25.89 33.19 6.92
CA GLY A 258 26.65 32.22 7.72
C GLY A 258 26.24 32.17 9.19
N VAL A 259 25.08 32.73 9.55
CA VAL A 259 24.46 32.62 10.88
C VAL A 259 23.06 32.04 10.74
N SER A 260 22.68 31.11 11.61
CA SER A 260 21.34 30.51 11.52
C SER A 260 20.23 31.45 11.97
N ASP A 261 19.03 31.22 11.48
CA ASP A 261 17.85 32.05 11.73
C ASP A 261 17.51 32.07 13.23
N LEU A 262 17.63 30.92 13.90
CA LEU A 262 17.52 30.82 15.37
C LEU A 262 18.48 31.79 16.08
N ILE A 263 19.76 31.82 15.68
CA ILE A 263 20.79 32.64 16.33
C ILE A 263 20.51 34.12 16.10
N GLU A 264 20.07 34.49 14.90
CA GLU A 264 19.74 35.86 14.55
C GLU A 264 18.55 36.39 15.34
N ARG A 265 17.47 35.60 15.41
CA ARG A 265 16.30 35.92 16.26
C ARG A 265 16.69 36.08 17.72
N ALA A 266 17.52 35.18 18.24
CA ALA A 266 18.00 35.23 19.63
C ALA A 266 18.86 36.47 19.92
N ALA A 267 19.66 36.93 18.95
CA ALA A 267 20.51 38.12 19.05
C ALA A 267 19.79 39.44 18.69
N GLY A 268 18.55 39.35 18.20
CA GLY A 268 17.76 40.47 17.73
C GLY A 268 18.32 41.12 16.46
N THR A 269 18.89 40.31 15.58
CA THR A 269 19.15 40.68 14.17
C THR A 269 18.00 40.20 13.28
N ASP A 270 18.02 40.61 12.01
CA ASP A 270 16.98 40.28 11.03
C ASP A 270 17.48 39.11 10.18
N PRO A 271 16.89 37.90 10.29
CA PRO A 271 17.30 36.70 9.55
C PRO A 271 17.20 36.81 8.02
N ASN A 272 16.60 37.90 7.53
CA ASN A 272 16.41 38.18 6.12
C ASN A 272 17.34 39.30 5.59
N ASP A 273 18.26 39.84 6.41
CA ASP A 273 19.19 40.92 6.03
C ASP A 273 20.66 40.50 6.18
N PRO A 274 21.33 40.08 5.07
CA PRO A 274 22.66 39.42 5.10
C PRO A 274 23.81 40.40 5.39
N ARG A 275 23.47 41.60 5.84
CA ARG A 275 24.38 42.69 6.17
C ARG A 275 24.46 42.94 7.66
N VAL A 276 23.53 42.39 8.46
CA VAL A 276 23.40 42.67 9.89
C VAL A 276 23.14 41.38 10.66
N SER A 277 24.19 40.60 10.90
CA SER A 277 24.14 39.45 11.80
C SER A 277 24.95 39.63 13.08
N PRO A 278 24.84 38.72 14.06
CA PRO A 278 25.62 38.73 15.29
C PRO A 278 27.13 38.70 15.02
N LEU A 279 27.55 38.00 13.96
CA LEU A 279 28.93 38.00 13.49
C LEU A 279 29.40 39.41 13.10
N THR A 280 28.59 40.16 12.37
CA THR A 280 28.95 41.53 11.94
C THR A 280 28.88 42.56 13.07
N ARG A 281 28.03 42.33 14.07
CA ARG A 281 27.91 43.15 15.29
C ARG A 281 29.01 42.87 16.31
N GLY A 282 29.71 41.73 16.19
CA GLY A 282 30.72 41.28 17.16
C GLY A 282 30.12 40.65 18.41
N ASP A 283 28.87 40.19 18.33
CA ASP A 283 28.20 39.44 19.37
C ASP A 283 28.82 38.02 19.43
N PHE A 284 28.89 37.42 20.63
CA PHE A 284 29.35 36.03 20.80
C PHE A 284 28.20 35.19 21.31
N VAL A 285 27.68 34.30 20.46
CA VAL A 285 26.55 33.43 20.74
C VAL A 285 27.05 31.99 20.86
N PHE A 286 26.45 31.22 21.77
CA PHE A 286 26.63 29.77 21.83
C PHE A 286 25.26 29.14 22.08
N VAL A 287 24.89 28.18 21.24
CA VAL A 287 23.69 27.36 21.42
C VAL A 287 24.09 26.19 22.32
N VAL A 288 23.25 25.88 23.30
CA VAL A 288 23.44 24.72 24.19
C VAL A 288 22.27 23.78 23.91
N ASP A 289 22.53 22.72 23.15
CA ASP A 289 21.53 21.67 22.88
C ASP A 289 20.97 21.14 24.20
N TYR A 290 19.67 21.26 24.40
CA TYR A 290 19.01 20.62 25.54
C TYR A 290 18.71 19.16 25.21
N ARG A 291 19.69 18.28 25.46
CA ARG A 291 19.49 16.82 25.30
C ARG A 291 19.04 16.21 26.63
N MET A 292 17.72 16.18 26.85
CA MET A 292 17.06 15.59 28.03
C MET A 292 17.34 16.33 29.35
N PRO A 293 16.52 16.16 30.41
CA PRO A 293 16.90 16.59 31.74
C PRO A 293 18.14 15.80 32.15
N PRO A 294 19.31 16.44 32.37
CA PRO A 294 20.49 15.71 32.80
C PRO A 294 20.17 15.01 34.14
N ASP A 295 20.62 13.77 34.31
CA ASP A 295 20.60 13.08 35.60
C ASP A 295 22.05 12.96 36.11
N PRO A 296 22.46 13.75 37.13
CA PRO A 296 21.67 14.69 37.92
C PRO A 296 21.35 16.01 37.16
N PRO A 297 20.34 16.79 37.59
CA PRO A 297 19.81 18.00 36.92
C PRO A 297 20.76 19.21 36.85
N VAL A 298 22.07 18.97 36.98
CA VAL A 298 23.12 19.98 36.97
C VAL A 298 24.14 19.58 35.93
N ASP A 299 24.17 20.31 34.82
CA ASP A 299 25.25 20.25 33.84
C ASP A 299 26.22 21.41 34.04
N THR A 300 27.52 21.19 33.81
CA THR A 300 28.57 22.20 33.96
C THR A 300 29.20 22.49 32.60
N LEU A 301 28.82 23.62 32.00
CA LEU A 301 29.43 24.09 30.76
C LEU A 301 30.78 24.78 31.06
N GLU A 302 31.90 24.04 30.95
CA GLU A 302 33.24 24.63 31.02
C GLU A 302 33.65 25.21 29.66
N PHE A 303 33.53 26.52 29.48
CA PHE A 303 34.13 27.20 28.34
C PHE A 303 35.50 27.79 28.69
N ARG A 304 36.50 27.52 27.84
CA ARG A 304 37.80 28.17 27.87
C ARG A 304 37.89 29.14 26.71
N THR A 305 37.71 30.42 27.01
CA THR A 305 37.89 31.48 26.03
C THR A 305 39.24 32.17 26.18
N SER A 306 39.76 32.72 25.09
CA SER A 306 40.89 33.66 25.12
C SER A 306 40.45 35.11 25.22
N ILE A 307 39.14 35.37 25.40
CA ILE A 307 38.58 36.68 25.69
C ILE A 307 39.22 37.22 26.97
N GLN A 308 40.00 38.30 26.82
CA GLN A 308 40.71 38.93 27.93
C GLN A 308 39.86 39.99 28.66
N PHE A 309 38.84 40.51 27.97
CA PHE A 309 37.95 41.57 28.46
C PHE A 309 36.55 41.36 27.87
N ALA A 310 35.53 41.37 28.73
CA ALA A 310 34.13 41.39 28.34
C ALA A 310 33.42 42.41 29.23
N ASP A 311 32.72 43.37 28.64
CA ASP A 311 31.82 44.25 29.37
C ASP A 311 30.43 43.58 29.38
N ILE A 312 29.98 43.16 30.56
CA ILE A 312 28.66 42.55 30.75
C ILE A 312 27.71 43.65 31.25
N TYR A 313 26.65 43.90 30.50
CA TYR A 313 25.57 44.81 30.87
C TYR A 313 24.31 43.98 31.18
N PHE A 314 23.64 44.29 32.29
CA PHE A 314 22.35 43.71 32.70
C PHE A 314 21.21 44.67 32.37
#